data_AF-A0A7V0UA73-F1
#
_entry.id   AF-A0A7V0UA73-F1
#
_cell.length_a   1.000
_cell.length_b   1.000
_cell.length_c   1.000
_cell.angle_alpha   90.00
_cell.angle_beta   90.00
_cell.angle_gamma   90.00
#
_symmetry.space_group_name_H-M   'P 1'
#
loop_
_entity.id
_entity.type
_entity.pdbx_description
1 polymer ?
#
loop_
_entity_poly.entity_id
_entity_poly.type
_entity_poly.pdbx_seq_one_letter_code
_entity_poly.pdbx_strand_id
1 'polypeptide(L)'
;MWRFLFVLIITFSCFYCFSEENVYSISMLGQKIGTSTEKWEIIQHKDGKCFIKLDSRSVMEIKRGDDFLKMTTDSAVISECKTFKPLLIKTETKEFSSSVSRFGTIKENIFHAEITKNNNKENFSYPLEDDLTFFSMIFKQHSPEELIKGFRKTVISEESLNKVEVSFSGEKKGDVYVVNVNYSRVPIQFHITNGVIV
;
A
#
# COMPACT_ATOMS: atom_id res chain seq x y z
N MET A 1 -16.15 17.24 44.85
CA MET A 1 -14.91 17.41 44.05
C MET A 1 -14.55 16.19 43.17
N TRP A 2 -15.39 15.16 43.03
CA TRP A 2 -15.07 13.99 42.18
C TRP A 2 -15.49 14.08 40.70
N ARG A 3 -16.33 15.05 40.33
CA ARG A 3 -16.84 15.19 38.95
C ARG A 3 -15.83 15.76 37.94
N PHE A 4 -14.75 16.40 38.40
CA PHE A 4 -13.73 16.97 37.51
C PHE A 4 -12.61 15.98 37.16
N LEU A 5 -12.43 14.90 37.92
CA LEU A 5 -11.37 13.91 37.64
C LEU A 5 -11.72 12.99 36.45
N PHE A 6 -13.01 12.74 36.20
CA PHE A 6 -13.47 11.87 35.11
C PHE A 6 -13.36 12.52 33.72
N VAL A 7 -13.44 13.85 33.64
CA VAL A 7 -13.29 14.57 32.36
C VAL A 7 -11.83 14.57 31.89
N LEU A 8 -10.88 14.43 32.82
CA LEU A 8 -9.44 14.47 32.52
C LEU A 8 -8.87 13.13 32.05
N ILE A 9 -9.52 12.00 32.37
CA ILE A 9 -9.10 10.67 31.89
C ILE A 9 -9.62 10.40 30.46
N ILE A 10 -10.70 11.04 30.03
CA ILE A 10 -11.28 10.84 28.69
C ILE A 10 -10.56 11.70 27.62
N THR A 11 -9.94 12.81 28.00
CA THR A 11 -9.24 13.68 27.03
C THR A 11 -7.78 13.27 26.76
N PHE A 12 -7.18 12.44 27.59
CA PHE A 12 -5.79 11.99 27.38
C PHE A 12 -5.67 10.81 26.39
N SER A 13 -6.79 10.21 25.97
CA SER A 13 -6.81 9.02 25.12
C SER A 13 -6.87 9.29 23.61
N CYS A 14 -7.10 10.53 23.18
CA CYS A 14 -7.45 10.83 21.78
C CYS A 14 -6.28 11.20 20.86
N PHE A 15 -5.04 11.05 21.30
CA PHE A 15 -3.86 11.28 20.45
C PHE A 15 -2.91 10.07 20.41
N TYR A 16 -3.46 8.85 20.50
CA TYR A 16 -2.70 7.68 20.09
C TYR A 16 -2.55 7.70 18.56
N CYS A 17 -1.42 8.22 18.09
CA CYS A 17 -0.93 7.93 16.76
C CYS A 17 -0.60 6.43 16.74
N PHE A 18 -1.55 5.61 16.30
CA PHE A 18 -1.32 4.19 16.14
C PHE A 18 -0.45 4.00 14.89
N SER A 19 0.76 3.50 15.12
CA SER A 19 1.67 3.12 14.05
C SER A 19 2.03 1.65 14.18
N GLU A 20 1.94 0.95 13.06
CA GLU A 20 2.23 -0.47 12.93
C GLU A 20 3.34 -0.62 11.88
N GLU A 21 4.46 -1.23 12.24
CA GLU A 21 5.58 -1.47 11.34
C GLU A 21 5.77 -2.97 11.12
N ASN A 22 5.83 -3.37 9.86
CA ASN A 22 5.94 -4.75 9.43
C ASN A 22 7.10 -4.91 8.45
N VAL A 23 7.87 -5.98 8.59
CA VAL A 23 8.98 -6.32 7.70
C VAL A 23 8.79 -7.72 7.17
N TYR A 24 8.70 -7.87 5.85
CA TYR A 24 8.48 -9.16 5.20
C TYR A 24 9.49 -9.40 4.07
N SER A 25 9.67 -10.67 3.71
CA SER A 25 10.61 -11.08 2.67
C SER A 25 9.95 -11.15 1.30
N ILE A 26 10.61 -10.61 0.28
CA ILE A 26 10.18 -10.74 -1.12
C ILE A 26 10.92 -11.93 -1.71
N SER A 27 10.18 -12.88 -2.30
CA SER A 27 10.75 -14.07 -2.91
C SER A 27 10.28 -14.23 -4.36
N MET A 28 11.18 -14.74 -5.20
CA MET A 28 10.91 -15.06 -6.61
C MET A 28 11.40 -16.49 -6.87
N LEU A 29 10.55 -17.33 -7.47
CA LEU A 29 10.84 -18.75 -7.74
C LEU A 29 11.34 -19.53 -6.50
N GLY A 30 10.78 -19.22 -5.32
CA GLY A 30 11.14 -19.87 -4.05
C GLY A 30 12.45 -19.38 -3.43
N GLN A 31 13.13 -18.41 -4.04
CA GLN A 31 14.35 -17.80 -3.49
C GLN A 31 14.05 -16.39 -2.99
N LYS A 32 14.54 -16.05 -1.80
CA LYS A 32 14.45 -14.69 -1.27
C LYS A 32 15.31 -13.76 -2.13
N ILE A 33 14.69 -12.71 -2.66
CA ILE A 33 15.36 -11.69 -3.48
C ILE A 33 15.37 -10.33 -2.78
N GLY A 34 14.69 -10.15 -1.65
CA GLY A 34 14.64 -8.85 -1.01
C GLY A 34 13.81 -8.81 0.25
N THR A 35 13.58 -7.60 0.73
CA THR A 35 12.72 -7.30 1.88
C THR A 35 11.90 -6.05 1.60
N SER A 36 10.69 -6.02 2.13
CA SER A 36 9.87 -4.81 2.22
C SER A 36 9.64 -4.46 3.68
N THR A 37 9.74 -3.18 4.01
CA THR A 37 9.30 -2.63 5.29
C THR A 37 8.09 -1.75 5.01
N GLU A 38 7.00 -1.99 5.72
CA GLU A 38 5.77 -1.22 5.64
C GLU A 38 5.45 -0.61 6.99
N LYS A 39 5.22 0.69 7.01
CA LYS A 39 4.79 1.44 8.20
C LYS A 39 3.42 2.04 7.93
N TRP A 40 2.44 1.56 8.68
CA TRP A 40 1.08 2.07 8.68
C TRP A 40 0.94 3.11 9.78
N GLU A 41 0.30 4.23 9.46
CA GLU A 41 0.03 5.33 10.40
C GLU A 41 -1.40 5.84 10.21
N ILE A 42 -2.11 6.05 11.31
CA ILE A 42 -3.39 6.78 11.30
C ILE A 42 -3.11 8.25 11.60
N ILE A 43 -3.45 9.13 10.67
CA ILE A 43 -3.27 10.58 10.76
C ILE A 43 -4.62 11.22 11.00
N GLN A 44 -4.79 11.82 12.18
CA GLN A 44 -5.99 12.58 12.52
C GLN A 44 -5.76 14.07 12.29
N HIS A 45 -6.51 14.64 11.35
CA HIS A 45 -6.39 16.03 10.96
C HIS A 45 -7.26 16.92 11.87
N LYS A 46 -6.86 18.19 12.02
CA LYS A 46 -7.50 19.14 12.95
C LYS A 46 -8.97 19.46 12.61
N ASP A 47 -9.37 19.24 11.37
CA ASP A 47 -10.75 19.38 10.89
C ASP A 47 -11.62 18.13 11.15
N GLY A 48 -11.09 17.15 11.89
CA GLY A 48 -11.78 15.91 12.24
C GLY A 48 -11.66 14.80 11.19
N LYS A 49 -10.98 15.04 10.06
CA LYS A 49 -10.74 14.00 9.05
C LYS A 49 -9.71 12.98 9.54
N CYS A 50 -9.87 11.74 9.08
CA CYS A 50 -8.99 10.63 9.37
C CYS A 50 -8.39 10.11 8.06
N PHE A 51 -7.06 10.01 8.03
CA PHE A 51 -6.33 9.43 6.92
C PHE A 51 -5.50 8.24 7.40
N ILE A 52 -5.38 7.24 6.55
CA ILE A 52 -4.41 6.16 6.70
C ILE A 52 -3.25 6.43 5.75
N LYS A 53 -2.03 6.33 6.27
CA LYS A 53 -0.80 6.46 5.51
C LYS A 53 -0.05 5.14 5.57
N LEU A 54 0.43 4.69 4.42
CA LEU A 54 1.39 3.60 4.28
C LEU A 54 2.68 4.20 3.73
N ASP A 55 3.74 4.18 4.52
CA ASP A 55 5.10 4.33 3.99
C ASP A 55 5.67 2.93 3.77
N SER A 56 6.20 2.67 2.58
CA SER A 56 6.87 1.40 2.29
C SER A 56 8.25 1.61 1.71
N ARG A 57 9.17 0.70 2.04
CA ARG A 57 10.50 0.63 1.47
C ARG A 57 10.84 -0.81 1.13
N SER A 58 10.94 -1.08 -0.16
CA SER A 58 11.38 -2.37 -0.70
C SER A 58 12.80 -2.28 -1.21
N VAL A 59 13.63 -3.25 -0.85
CA VAL A 59 14.99 -3.44 -1.40
C VAL A 59 15.06 -4.85 -1.96
N MET A 60 15.33 -4.95 -3.26
CA MET A 60 15.45 -6.21 -3.98
C MET A 60 16.79 -6.30 -4.71
N GLU A 61 17.32 -7.51 -4.77
CA GLU A 61 18.54 -7.89 -5.45
C GLU A 61 18.29 -9.18 -6.24
N ILE A 62 18.27 -9.06 -7.56
CA ILE A 62 17.98 -10.16 -8.47
C ILE A 62 19.27 -10.58 -9.14
N LYS A 63 19.70 -11.82 -8.93
CA LYS A 63 20.88 -12.39 -9.58
C LYS A 63 20.61 -12.65 -11.07
N ARG A 64 21.52 -12.21 -11.94
CA ARG A 64 21.52 -12.46 -13.39
C ARG A 64 22.90 -12.93 -13.84
N GLY A 65 23.13 -14.24 -13.79
CA GLY A 65 24.46 -14.81 -14.05
C GLY A 65 25.43 -14.40 -12.94
N ASP A 66 26.51 -13.70 -13.31
CA ASP A 66 27.52 -13.19 -12.39
C ASP A 66 27.22 -11.78 -11.85
N ASP A 67 26.21 -11.11 -12.43
CA ASP A 67 25.80 -9.77 -12.04
C ASP A 67 24.56 -9.78 -11.14
N PHE A 68 24.33 -8.67 -10.44
CA PHE A 68 23.13 -8.42 -9.65
C PHE A 68 22.41 -7.19 -10.16
N LEU A 69 21.08 -7.28 -10.31
CA LEU A 69 20.22 -6.12 -10.48
C LEU A 69 19.68 -5.72 -9.12
N LYS A 70 20.09 -4.55 -8.62
CA LYS A 70 19.58 -3.97 -7.38
C LYS A 70 18.50 -2.95 -7.69
N MET A 71 17.37 -3.08 -7.00
CA MET A 71 16.24 -2.16 -7.07
C MET A 71 15.84 -1.73 -5.65
N THR A 72 15.60 -0.44 -5.46
CA THR A 72 15.03 0.10 -4.22
C THR A 72 13.82 0.92 -4.57
N THR A 73 12.71 0.65 -3.90
CA THR A 73 11.46 1.40 -4.06
C THR A 73 11.05 1.97 -2.72
N ASP A 74 10.97 3.29 -2.63
CA ASP A 74 10.35 4.00 -1.53
C ASP A 74 8.96 4.48 -1.99
N SER A 75 7.92 4.28 -1.17
CA SER A 75 6.58 4.78 -1.47
C SER A 75 5.89 5.34 -0.24
N ALA A 76 5.00 6.30 -0.47
CA ALA A 76 4.08 6.85 0.52
C ALA A 76 2.69 6.96 -0.11
N VAL A 77 1.74 6.24 0.44
CA VAL A 77 0.35 6.18 -0.03
C VAL A 77 -0.57 6.69 1.07
N ILE A 78 -1.52 7.56 0.73
CA ILE A 78 -2.46 8.16 1.68
C ILE A 78 -3.89 7.99 1.15
N SER A 79 -4.77 7.48 2.01
CA SER A 79 -6.20 7.31 1.76
C SER A 79 -7.05 7.74 2.96
N GLU A 80 -8.35 7.93 2.75
CA GLU A 80 -9.32 8.13 3.85
C GLU A 80 -9.54 6.86 4.68
N CYS A 81 -9.62 6.96 6.02
CA CYS A 81 -9.69 5.78 6.89
C CYS A 81 -10.92 4.88 6.69
N LYS A 82 -12.09 5.44 6.35
CA LYS A 82 -13.36 4.68 6.31
C LYS A 82 -13.66 4.13 4.93
N THR A 83 -13.44 4.95 3.91
CA THR A 83 -13.78 4.66 2.52
C THR A 83 -12.59 4.06 1.77
N PHE A 84 -11.38 4.21 2.29
CA PHE A 84 -10.12 3.94 1.59
C PHE A 84 -10.01 4.69 0.26
N LYS A 85 -10.77 5.78 0.10
CA LYS A 85 -10.72 6.64 -1.07
C LYS A 85 -9.30 7.24 -1.16
N PRO A 86 -8.63 7.12 -2.30
CA PRO A 86 -7.25 7.57 -2.44
C PRO A 86 -7.18 9.09 -2.24
N LEU A 87 -6.02 9.59 -1.83
CA LEU A 87 -5.75 11.03 -1.72
C LEU A 87 -4.44 11.40 -2.39
N LEU A 88 -3.38 10.67 -2.06
CA LEU A 88 -2.04 10.98 -2.52
C LEU A 88 -1.20 9.72 -2.60
N ILE A 89 -0.32 9.68 -3.61
CA ILE A 89 0.73 8.69 -3.74
C ILE A 89 2.03 9.36 -4.17
N LYS A 90 3.12 8.94 -3.57
CA LYS A 90 4.49 9.25 -3.99
C LYS A 90 5.24 7.94 -4.07
N THR A 91 5.93 7.68 -5.17
CA THR A 91 6.86 6.56 -5.28
C THR A 91 8.16 7.02 -5.90
N GLU A 92 9.27 6.44 -5.46
CA GLU A 92 10.58 6.58 -6.09
C GLU A 92 11.19 5.19 -6.21
N THR A 93 11.42 4.74 -7.45
CA THR A 93 12.12 3.50 -7.75
C THR A 93 13.51 3.84 -8.27
N LYS A 94 14.55 3.31 -7.64
CA LYS A 94 15.95 3.42 -8.05
C LYS A 94 16.43 2.07 -8.55
N GLU A 95 16.87 2.06 -9.79
CA GLU A 95 17.57 0.96 -10.46
C GLU A 95 18.99 1.41 -10.77
N PHE A 96 19.95 0.48 -10.90
CA PHE A 96 21.40 0.69 -11.12
C PHE A 96 21.83 2.07 -11.65
N SER A 97 21.28 2.49 -12.79
CA SER A 97 21.62 3.76 -13.46
C SER A 97 20.42 4.67 -13.73
N SER A 98 19.23 4.37 -13.18
CA SER A 98 18.02 5.15 -13.46
C SER A 98 17.10 5.27 -12.25
N SER A 99 16.37 6.37 -12.19
CA SER A 99 15.33 6.60 -11.20
C SER A 99 14.00 6.89 -11.89
N VAL A 100 12.93 6.31 -11.36
CA VAL A 100 11.56 6.61 -11.76
C VAL A 100 10.85 7.18 -10.55
N SER A 101 10.40 8.43 -10.63
CA SER A 101 9.55 9.04 -9.62
C SER A 101 8.12 9.11 -10.12
N ARG A 102 7.16 8.91 -9.22
CA ARG A 102 5.73 8.94 -9.53
C ARG A 102 5.00 9.70 -8.46
N PHE A 103 4.08 10.53 -8.89
CA PHE A 103 3.25 11.34 -8.01
C PHE A 103 1.80 11.27 -8.48
N GLY A 104 0.90 10.97 -7.55
CA GLY A 104 -0.54 10.99 -7.78
C GLY A 104 -1.22 11.82 -6.71
N THR A 105 -2.22 12.61 -7.11
CA THR A 105 -3.03 13.42 -6.20
C THR A 105 -4.46 13.50 -6.70
N ILE A 106 -5.39 13.77 -5.78
CA ILE A 106 -6.81 13.92 -6.11
C ILE A 106 -7.27 15.33 -5.85
N LYS A 107 -7.90 15.91 -6.87
CA LYS A 107 -8.52 17.23 -6.81
C LYS A 107 -9.88 17.15 -7.50
N GLU A 108 -10.93 17.62 -6.83
CA GLU A 108 -12.29 17.68 -7.40
C GLU A 108 -12.76 16.34 -8.01
N ASN A 109 -12.45 15.22 -7.33
CA ASN A 109 -12.77 13.86 -7.77
C ASN A 109 -12.11 13.41 -9.07
N ILE A 110 -11.01 14.05 -9.46
CA ILE A 110 -10.14 13.65 -10.57
C ILE A 110 -8.80 13.19 -9.99
N PHE A 111 -8.33 12.02 -10.41
CA PHE A 111 -6.98 11.56 -10.12
C PHE A 111 -6.02 12.16 -11.16
N HIS A 112 -5.00 12.85 -10.68
CA HIS A 112 -3.93 13.42 -11.49
C HIS A 112 -2.64 12.65 -11.22
N ALA A 113 -2.02 12.14 -12.27
CA ALA A 113 -0.81 11.35 -12.23
C ALA A 113 0.32 12.04 -12.97
N GLU A 114 1.53 11.90 -12.42
CA GLU A 114 2.78 12.36 -12.98
C GLU A 114 3.83 11.26 -12.80
N ILE A 115 4.47 10.86 -13.89
CA ILE A 115 5.58 9.90 -13.89
C ILE A 115 6.79 10.58 -14.51
N THR A 116 7.92 10.59 -13.82
CA THR A 116 9.18 11.13 -14.32
C THR A 116 10.24 10.05 -14.37
N LYS A 117 10.81 9.81 -15.56
CA LYS A 117 11.93 8.88 -15.77
C LYS A 117 12.98 9.55 -16.66
N ASN A 118 14.23 9.61 -16.20
CA ASN A 118 15.35 10.18 -16.96
C ASN A 118 15.05 11.60 -17.51
N ASN A 119 14.45 12.47 -16.69
CA ASN A 119 13.97 13.82 -17.05
C ASN A 119 12.79 13.89 -18.04
N ASN A 120 12.29 12.76 -18.55
CA ASN A 120 11.05 12.73 -19.30
C ASN A 120 9.87 12.64 -18.33
N LYS A 121 8.89 13.52 -18.52
CA LYS A 121 7.71 13.64 -17.67
C LYS A 121 6.46 13.32 -18.46
N GLU A 122 5.71 12.34 -17.97
CA GLU A 122 4.41 11.92 -18.49
C GLU A 122 3.33 12.32 -17.49
N ASN A 123 2.27 12.96 -17.96
CA ASN A 123 1.14 13.34 -17.12
C ASN A 123 -0.15 12.80 -17.72
N PHE A 124 -1.04 12.34 -16.86
CA PHE A 124 -2.37 11.93 -17.27
C PHE A 124 -3.35 12.10 -16.11
N SER A 125 -4.63 12.07 -16.43
CA SER A 125 -5.68 12.16 -15.43
C SER A 125 -6.91 11.37 -15.85
N TYR A 126 -7.68 10.95 -14.85
CA TYR A 126 -8.95 10.28 -15.06
C TYR A 126 -9.92 10.55 -13.90
N PRO A 127 -11.24 10.47 -14.13
CA PRO A 127 -12.23 10.55 -13.07
C PRO A 127 -12.03 9.45 -12.02
N LEU A 128 -12.15 9.82 -10.75
CA LEU A 128 -12.05 8.89 -9.64
C LEU A 128 -13.42 8.28 -9.32
N GLU A 129 -13.55 6.98 -9.56
CA GLU A 129 -14.71 6.18 -9.21
C GLU A 129 -14.76 5.95 -7.68
N ASP A 130 -15.95 5.82 -7.10
CA ASP A 130 -16.12 5.81 -5.64
C ASP A 130 -15.58 4.54 -4.96
N ASP A 131 -15.48 3.43 -5.68
CA ASP A 131 -14.96 2.15 -5.19
C ASP A 131 -13.46 1.95 -5.44
N LEU A 132 -12.83 2.90 -6.16
CA LEU A 132 -11.42 2.84 -6.53
C LEU A 132 -10.53 3.13 -5.33
N THR A 133 -9.48 2.32 -5.15
CA THR A 133 -8.48 2.50 -4.10
C THR A 133 -7.09 2.12 -4.61
N PHE A 134 -6.04 2.44 -3.85
CA PHE A 134 -4.68 1.95 -4.13
C PHE A 134 -4.59 0.46 -3.82
N PHE A 135 -3.82 -0.30 -4.60
CA PHE A 135 -3.74 -1.75 -4.44
C PHE A 135 -3.31 -2.19 -3.03
N SER A 136 -2.31 -1.55 -2.45
CA SER A 136 -1.83 -1.79 -1.08
C SER A 136 -2.92 -1.61 -0.02
N MET A 137 -3.88 -0.71 -0.25
CA MET A 137 -4.97 -0.44 0.69
C MET A 137 -5.99 -1.58 0.75
N ILE A 138 -6.03 -2.47 -0.24
CA ILE A 138 -6.92 -3.64 -0.25
C ILE A 138 -6.69 -4.53 0.98
N PHE A 139 -5.44 -4.70 1.39
CA PHE A 139 -5.09 -5.55 2.54
C PHE A 139 -5.52 -4.98 3.90
N LYS A 140 -5.78 -3.66 3.98
CA LYS A 140 -6.40 -3.03 5.16
C LYS A 140 -7.91 -2.88 5.01
N GLN A 141 -8.42 -2.76 3.78
CA GLN A 141 -9.85 -2.63 3.51
C GLN A 141 -10.62 -3.92 3.74
N HIS A 142 -10.00 -5.07 3.43
CA HIS A 142 -10.65 -6.38 3.44
C HIS A 142 -10.00 -7.32 4.45
N SER A 143 -10.82 -8.17 5.09
CA SER A 143 -10.27 -9.18 6.00
C SER A 143 -9.53 -10.27 5.22
N PRO A 144 -8.54 -10.96 5.83
CA PRO A 144 -7.89 -12.11 5.21
C PRO A 144 -8.87 -13.19 4.74
N GLU A 145 -9.97 -13.40 5.48
CA GLU A 145 -11.05 -14.32 5.11
C GLU A 145 -11.78 -13.91 3.82
N GLU A 146 -12.03 -12.61 3.64
CA GLU A 146 -12.63 -12.09 2.40
C GLU A 146 -11.68 -12.26 1.22
N LEU A 147 -10.39 -11.97 1.42
CA LEU A 147 -9.36 -12.09 0.39
C LEU A 147 -9.21 -13.54 -0.11
N ILE A 148 -9.21 -14.54 0.80
CA ILE A 148 -9.09 -15.96 0.38
C ILE A 148 -10.36 -16.51 -0.27
N LYS A 149 -11.55 -16.03 0.12
CA LYS A 149 -12.82 -16.39 -0.57
C LYS A 149 -12.81 -15.95 -2.03
N GLY A 150 -12.11 -14.85 -2.29
CA GLY A 150 -11.81 -14.36 -3.60
C GLY A 150 -12.87 -13.44 -4.19
N PHE A 151 -12.39 -12.46 -4.94
CA PHE A 151 -13.17 -11.47 -5.65
C PHE A 151 -12.29 -10.79 -6.69
N ARG A 152 -12.89 -9.95 -7.54
CA ARG A 152 -12.17 -9.08 -8.45
C ARG A 152 -12.44 -7.63 -8.12
N LYS A 153 -11.45 -6.78 -8.33
CA LYS A 153 -11.56 -5.35 -8.08
C LYS A 153 -10.66 -4.56 -9.01
N THR A 154 -11.10 -3.39 -9.42
CA THR A 154 -10.25 -2.41 -10.10
C THR A 154 -9.56 -1.55 -9.05
N VAL A 155 -8.24 -1.41 -9.15
CA VAL A 155 -7.40 -0.64 -8.21
C VAL A 155 -6.49 0.30 -8.98
N ILE A 156 -5.99 1.33 -8.30
CA ILE A 156 -4.87 2.15 -8.79
C ILE A 156 -3.57 1.40 -8.48
N SER A 157 -2.83 1.09 -9.53
CA SER A 157 -1.48 0.56 -9.43
C SER A 157 -0.53 1.62 -8.89
N GLU A 158 0.19 1.34 -7.79
CA GLU A 158 1.21 2.27 -7.26
C GLU A 158 2.41 2.44 -8.20
N GLU A 159 2.67 1.43 -9.04
CA GLU A 159 3.76 1.44 -10.02
C GLU A 159 3.39 2.13 -11.33
N SER A 160 2.19 1.94 -11.87
CA SER A 160 1.83 2.54 -13.15
C SER A 160 0.95 3.78 -13.02
N LEU A 161 0.42 4.04 -11.82
CA LEU A 161 -0.62 5.03 -11.53
C LEU A 161 -1.89 4.86 -12.39
N ASN A 162 -2.04 3.72 -13.07
CA ASN A 162 -3.20 3.39 -13.89
C ASN A 162 -4.17 2.48 -13.15
N LYS A 163 -5.41 2.45 -13.65
CA LYS A 163 -6.44 1.49 -13.23
C LYS A 163 -6.08 0.10 -13.75
N VAL A 164 -5.99 -0.87 -12.84
CA VAL A 164 -5.69 -2.27 -13.16
C VAL A 164 -6.73 -3.18 -12.50
N GLU A 165 -7.19 -4.21 -13.23
CA GLU A 165 -8.02 -5.27 -12.65
C GLU A 165 -7.11 -6.23 -11.89
N VAL A 166 -7.47 -6.50 -10.64
CA VAL A 166 -6.82 -7.49 -9.78
C VAL A 166 -7.84 -8.53 -9.33
N SER A 167 -7.41 -9.77 -9.19
CA SER A 167 -8.24 -10.83 -8.62
C SER A 167 -7.56 -11.48 -7.44
N PHE A 168 -8.34 -11.73 -6.39
CA PHE A 168 -7.91 -12.36 -5.17
C PHE A 168 -8.50 -13.76 -5.08
N SER A 169 -7.76 -14.67 -4.47
CA SER A 169 -8.18 -16.02 -4.11
C SER A 169 -7.19 -16.55 -3.09
N GLY A 170 -7.47 -17.67 -2.43
CA GLY A 170 -6.48 -18.25 -1.55
C GLY A 170 -6.99 -19.38 -0.70
N GLU A 171 -6.22 -19.66 0.34
CA GLU A 171 -6.51 -20.71 1.30
C GLU A 171 -5.90 -20.37 2.66
N LYS A 172 -6.43 -20.98 3.72
CA LYS A 172 -5.84 -20.91 5.06
C LYS A 172 -4.99 -22.15 5.31
N LYS A 173 -3.73 -21.97 5.68
CA LYS A 173 -2.77 -23.04 6.04
C LYS A 173 -2.31 -22.85 7.48
N GLY A 174 -2.94 -23.58 8.41
CA GLY A 174 -2.72 -23.36 9.84
C GLY A 174 -3.15 -21.94 10.24
N ASP A 175 -2.22 -21.17 10.81
CA ASP A 175 -2.45 -19.79 11.24
C ASP A 175 -2.16 -18.74 10.15
N VAL A 176 -1.69 -19.18 8.98
CA VAL A 176 -1.33 -18.30 7.87
C VAL A 176 -2.41 -18.33 6.79
N TYR A 177 -2.80 -17.15 6.31
CA TYR A 177 -3.64 -16.99 5.14
C TYR A 177 -2.73 -16.80 3.92
N VAL A 178 -2.84 -17.70 2.94
CA VAL A 178 -2.10 -17.61 1.68
C VAL A 178 -3.03 -17.00 0.65
N VAL A 179 -2.81 -15.72 0.34
CA VAL A 179 -3.61 -14.95 -0.63
C VAL A 179 -2.86 -14.91 -1.96
N ASN A 180 -3.44 -15.53 -2.98
CA ASN A 180 -2.99 -15.46 -4.36
C ASN A 180 -3.69 -14.29 -5.07
N VAL A 181 -2.89 -13.33 -5.52
CA VAL A 181 -3.31 -12.14 -6.25
C VAL A 181 -2.85 -12.28 -7.69
N ASN A 182 -3.77 -12.13 -8.63
CA ASN A 182 -3.41 -11.95 -10.03
C ASN A 182 -3.39 -10.45 -10.33
N TYR A 183 -2.20 -9.87 -10.42
CA TYR A 183 -1.99 -8.46 -10.69
C TYR A 183 -1.67 -8.27 -12.17
N SER A 184 -2.67 -7.94 -12.98
CA SER A 184 -2.48 -7.76 -14.43
C SER A 184 -1.75 -8.95 -15.11
N ARG A 185 -2.21 -10.18 -14.83
CA ARG A 185 -1.63 -11.46 -15.30
C ARG A 185 -0.32 -11.87 -14.63
N VAL A 186 0.17 -11.11 -13.65
CA VAL A 186 1.31 -11.48 -12.81
C VAL A 186 0.80 -12.09 -11.51
N PRO A 187 1.01 -13.40 -11.28
CA PRO A 187 0.63 -14.03 -10.02
C PRO A 187 1.59 -13.59 -8.91
N ILE A 188 1.03 -13.03 -7.84
CA ILE A 188 1.74 -12.61 -6.63
C ILE A 188 1.10 -13.35 -5.45
N GLN A 189 1.90 -13.87 -4.55
CA GLN A 189 1.42 -14.54 -3.35
C GLN A 189 1.80 -13.71 -2.12
N PHE A 190 0.81 -13.44 -1.27
CA PHE A 190 0.98 -12.77 0.02
C PHE A 190 0.65 -13.74 1.14
N HIS A 191 1.49 -13.77 2.16
CA HIS A 191 1.27 -14.57 3.36
C HIS A 191 0.83 -13.61 4.46
N ILE A 192 -0.29 -13.89 5.11
CA ILE A 192 -0.87 -12.99 6.11
C ILE A 192 -1.06 -13.75 7.42
N THR A 193 -0.51 -13.21 8.51
CA THR A 193 -0.67 -13.71 9.87
C THR A 193 -1.27 -12.61 10.75
N ASN A 194 -2.37 -12.87 11.45
CA ASN A 194 -3.05 -11.87 12.29
C ASN A 194 -3.37 -10.53 11.56
N GLY A 195 -3.70 -10.59 10.26
CA GLY A 195 -3.99 -9.40 9.45
C GLY A 195 -2.75 -8.62 8.98
N VAL A 196 -1.56 -9.16 9.21
CA VAL A 196 -0.26 -8.58 8.85
C VAL A 196 0.42 -9.42 7.76
N ILE A 197 0.98 -8.76 6.73
CA ILE A 197 1.78 -9.44 5.70
C ILE A 197 3.13 -9.87 6.29
N VAL A 198 3.52 -11.12 6.08
CA VAL A 198 4.74 -11.76 6.63
C VAL A 198 5.66 -12.35 5.56
#